data_AF-A0A5P3GGP8-F1
#
_entry.id   AF-A0A5P3GGP8-F1
#
_cell.length_a   1.000
_cell.length_b   1.000
_cell.length_c   1.000
_cell.angle_alpha   90.00
_cell.angle_beta   90.00
_cell.angle_gamma   90.00
#
_symmetry.space_group_name_H-M   'P 1'
#
loop_
_entity.id
_entity.type
_entity.pdbx_description
1 polymer ?
#
loop_
_entity_poly.entity_id
_entity_poly.type
_entity_poly.pdbx_seq_one_letter_code
_entity_poly.pdbx_strand_id
1 'polypeptide(L)'
;MSSIGISPKIEANVSRVGNPKHGKHKPKLSVREIEVLLAWLRSDSKSEVAETLGLRVCTVNTHITRIRTKYSDVGRPAPTKAALFARAVQDGYTTLDEW
;
A
#
# COMPACT_ATOMS: atom_id res chain seq x y z
N MET A 1 -32.58 -32.70 24.45
CA MET A 1 -32.79 -31.37 23.87
C MET A 1 -31.95 -30.39 24.67
N SER A 2 -30.94 -29.82 24.03
CA SER A 2 -29.78 -29.18 24.64
C SER A 2 -30.08 -27.77 25.14
N SER A 3 -29.66 -27.44 26.37
CA SER A 3 -29.47 -26.06 26.82
C SER A 3 -27.98 -25.86 27.10
N ILE A 4 -27.36 -25.01 26.27
CA ILE A 4 -25.95 -24.67 26.28
C ILE A 4 -25.71 -23.69 27.45
N GLY A 5 -24.92 -24.13 28.43
CA GLY A 5 -24.40 -23.30 29.51
C GLY A 5 -23.26 -22.41 29.02
N ILE A 6 -23.31 -21.16 29.45
CA ILE A 6 -22.41 -20.06 29.13
C ILE A 6 -21.06 -20.26 29.82
N SER A 7 -19.96 -20.13 29.08
CA SER A 7 -18.62 -19.89 29.63
C SER A 7 -18.00 -18.67 28.95
N PRO A 8 -17.80 -17.54 29.64
CA PRO A 8 -16.96 -16.46 29.12
C PRO A 8 -15.50 -16.79 29.44
N LYS A 9 -14.69 -17.04 28.40
CA LYS A 9 -13.23 -17.12 28.54
C LYS A 9 -12.66 -15.70 28.55
N ILE A 10 -12.17 -15.27 29.71
CA ILE A 10 -11.25 -14.13 29.85
C ILE A 10 -9.90 -14.70 30.31
N GLU A 11 -8.90 -14.67 29.44
CA GLU A 11 -7.45 -14.55 29.72
C GLU A 11 -6.82 -14.00 28.42
N ALA A 12 -6.54 -12.70 28.30
CA ALA A 12 -5.38 -11.95 28.81
C ALA A 12 -4.07 -12.20 28.04
N ASN A 13 -3.40 -11.08 27.72
CA ASN A 13 -1.98 -10.91 27.38
C ASN A 13 -1.56 -11.18 25.90
N VAL A 14 -0.75 -10.38 25.20
CA VAL A 14 0.19 -9.29 25.53
C VAL A 14 0.25 -8.34 24.34
N SER A 15 0.15 -7.04 24.62
CA SER A 15 0.86 -5.92 24.00
C SER A 15 1.63 -6.16 22.69
N ARG A 16 1.16 -5.54 21.60
CA ARG A 16 2.05 -4.69 20.80
C ARG A 16 1.45 -3.30 20.76
N VAL A 17 1.99 -2.46 21.62
CA VAL A 17 1.90 -1.00 21.53
C VAL A 17 2.38 -0.60 20.13
N GLY A 18 1.44 -0.36 19.22
CA GLY A 18 1.68 0.36 17.98
C GLY A 18 1.69 1.86 18.30
N ASN A 19 2.86 2.36 18.69
CA ASN A 19 3.20 3.76 18.94
C ASN A 19 2.34 4.77 18.11
N PRO A 20 1.67 5.78 18.71
CA PRO A 20 0.80 6.71 17.97
C PRO A 20 1.55 7.78 17.15
N LYS A 21 2.63 7.40 16.43
CA LYS A 21 3.38 8.31 15.53
C LYS A 21 3.03 8.16 14.04
N HIS A 22 2.09 7.28 13.68
CA HIS A 22 1.91 6.81 12.29
C HIS A 22 1.01 7.67 11.36
N GLY A 23 0.69 8.92 11.73
CA GLY A 23 -0.21 9.77 10.93
C GLY A 23 0.45 10.76 9.97
N LYS A 24 1.78 10.97 10.04
CA LYS A 24 2.45 12.11 9.36
C LYS A 24 3.65 11.77 8.48
N HIS A 25 4.09 10.52 8.43
CA HIS A 25 5.33 10.17 7.71
C HIS A 25 5.02 9.63 6.30
N LYS A 26 5.28 10.46 5.28
CA LYS A 26 5.35 10.06 3.87
C LYS A 26 6.53 9.10 3.67
N PRO A 27 6.36 7.94 3.02
CA PRO A 27 7.49 7.06 2.75
C PRO A 27 8.45 7.69 1.74
N LYS A 28 9.74 7.41 1.88
CA LYS A 28 10.74 7.80 0.89
C LYS A 28 10.71 6.84 -0.30
N LEU A 29 9.94 7.20 -1.31
CA LEU A 29 9.98 6.53 -2.62
C LEU A 29 11.14 7.10 -3.44
N SER A 30 11.85 6.23 -4.17
CA SER A 30 12.84 6.68 -5.16
C SER A 30 12.15 7.26 -6.38
N VAL A 31 12.89 8.02 -7.20
CA VAL A 31 12.38 8.56 -8.47
C VAL A 31 11.79 7.45 -9.34
N ARG A 32 12.51 6.33 -9.50
CA ARG A 32 12.03 5.19 -10.29
C ARG A 32 10.78 4.52 -9.70
N GLU A 33 10.64 4.48 -8.38
CA GLU A 33 9.42 3.96 -7.75
C GLU A 33 8.22 4.89 -7.97
N ILE A 34 8.43 6.20 -7.97
CA ILE A 34 7.38 7.18 -8.28
C ILE A 34 6.96 7.05 -9.75
N GLU A 35 7.91 6.94 -10.69
CA GLU A 35 7.61 6.70 -12.11
C GLU A 35 6.77 5.44 -12.31
N VAL A 36 7.19 4.32 -11.72
CA VAL A 36 6.46 3.04 -11.83
C VAL A 36 5.10 3.13 -11.16
N LEU A 37 4.97 3.84 -10.03
CA LEU A 37 3.69 4.09 -9.38
C LEU A 37 2.74 4.84 -10.31
N LEU A 38 3.18 5.96 -10.88
CA LEU A 38 2.36 6.81 -11.73
C LEU A 38 2.00 6.14 -13.06
N ALA A 39 2.91 5.36 -13.65
CA ALA A 39 2.60 4.55 -14.82
C ALA A 39 1.58 3.44 -14.48
N TRP A 40 1.79 2.72 -13.37
CA TRP A 40 0.85 1.69 -12.93
C TRP A 40 -0.55 2.24 -12.66
N LEU A 41 -0.66 3.44 -12.12
CA LEU A 41 -1.93 4.09 -11.89
C LEU A 41 -2.69 4.37 -13.21
N ARG A 42 -1.98 4.69 -14.31
CA ARG A 42 -2.56 4.96 -15.66
C ARG A 42 -2.92 3.71 -16.46
N SER A 43 -2.24 2.60 -16.20
CA SER A 43 -2.36 1.39 -17.02
C SER A 43 -3.33 0.36 -16.48
N ASP A 44 -4.01 -0.39 -17.35
CA ASP A 44 -4.92 -1.46 -16.94
C ASP A 44 -4.19 -2.76 -16.61
N SER A 45 -2.96 -2.92 -17.11
CA SER A 45 -2.14 -4.11 -16.90
C SER A 45 -0.69 -3.80 -16.58
N LYS A 46 -0.01 -4.75 -15.94
CA LYS A 46 1.44 -4.62 -15.63
C LYS A 46 2.31 -4.78 -16.88
N SER A 47 1.78 -5.44 -17.91
CA SER A 47 2.44 -5.57 -19.21
C SER A 47 2.53 -4.22 -19.91
N GLU A 48 1.47 -3.44 -19.87
CA GLU A 48 1.42 -2.09 -20.44
C GLU A 48 2.39 -1.13 -19.73
N VAL A 49 2.48 -1.20 -18.39
CA VAL A 49 3.51 -0.45 -17.63
C VAL A 49 4.92 -0.87 -18.05
N ALA A 50 5.13 -2.17 -18.24
CA ALA A 50 6.43 -2.71 -18.60
C ALA A 50 6.86 -2.21 -19.99
N GLU A 51 5.94 -2.21 -20.96
CA GLU A 51 6.15 -1.65 -22.29
C GLU A 51 6.44 -0.14 -22.22
N THR A 52 5.59 0.62 -21.52
CA THR A 52 5.72 2.09 -21.38
C THR A 52 7.06 2.50 -20.78
N LEU A 53 7.57 1.76 -19.79
CA LEU A 53 8.78 2.10 -19.06
C LEU A 53 10.04 1.33 -19.51
N GLY A 54 9.95 0.51 -20.56
CA GLY A 54 11.04 -0.33 -21.04
C GLY A 54 11.53 -1.36 -20.00
N LEU A 55 10.61 -1.90 -19.19
CA LEU A 55 10.88 -2.85 -18.12
C LEU A 55 10.40 -4.27 -18.47
N ARG A 56 10.80 -5.23 -17.65
CA ARG A 56 10.15 -6.53 -17.58
C ARG A 56 8.96 -6.47 -16.61
N VAL A 57 7.92 -7.25 -16.86
CA VAL A 57 6.74 -7.37 -15.97
C VAL A 57 7.13 -7.81 -14.55
N CYS A 58 8.14 -8.69 -14.41
CA CYS A 58 8.66 -9.08 -13.10
C CYS A 58 9.25 -7.90 -12.33
N THR A 59 9.93 -6.97 -13.02
CA THR A 59 10.48 -5.75 -12.42
C THR A 59 9.36 -4.82 -11.95
N VAL A 60 8.29 -4.65 -12.75
CA VAL A 60 7.09 -3.89 -12.34
C VAL A 60 6.47 -4.49 -11.08
N ASN A 61 6.31 -5.81 -11.02
CA ASN A 61 5.83 -6.51 -9.82
C ASN A 61 6.71 -6.22 -8.61
N THR A 62 8.04 -6.31 -8.75
CA THR A 62 8.98 -6.01 -7.66
C THR A 62 8.83 -4.57 -7.17
N HIS A 63 8.71 -3.59 -8.07
CA HIS A 63 8.51 -2.20 -7.67
C HIS A 63 7.18 -1.99 -6.93
N ILE A 64 6.06 -2.51 -7.45
CA ILE A 64 4.75 -2.38 -6.78
C ILE A 64 4.79 -2.99 -5.37
N THR A 65 5.38 -4.18 -5.22
CA THR A 65 5.55 -4.82 -3.91
C THR A 65 6.38 -3.96 -2.97
N ARG A 66 7.54 -3.45 -3.42
CA ARG A 66 8.40 -2.56 -2.61
C ARG A 66 7.70 -1.27 -2.19
N ILE A 67 6.96 -0.64 -3.10
CA ILE A 67 6.19 0.58 -2.81
C ILE A 67 5.16 0.29 -1.71
N ARG A 68 4.41 -0.82 -1.83
CA ARG A 68 3.44 -1.24 -0.81
C ARG A 68 4.09 -1.51 0.54
N THR A 69 5.23 -2.18 0.56
CA THR A 69 6.01 -2.41 1.79
C THR A 69 6.40 -1.08 2.43
N LYS A 70 6.97 -0.13 1.67
CA LYS A 70 7.35 1.19 2.20
C LYS A 70 6.18 1.96 2.82
N TYR A 71 5.00 1.88 2.21
CA TYR A 71 3.78 2.46 2.76
C TYR A 71 3.33 1.76 4.06
N SER A 72 3.40 0.43 4.11
CA SER A 72 3.11 -0.33 5.32
C SER A 72 4.11 -0.03 6.46
N ASP A 73 5.39 0.11 6.15
CA ASP A 73 6.47 0.36 7.13
C ASP A 73 6.29 1.69 7.87
N VAL A 74 5.71 2.70 7.21
CA VAL A 74 5.37 3.99 7.84
C VAL A 74 3.98 4.01 8.50
N GLY A 75 3.26 2.87 8.49
CA GLY A 75 1.92 2.74 9.08
C GLY A 75 0.78 3.26 8.20
N ARG A 76 1.02 3.41 6.89
CA ARG A 76 0.04 3.92 5.90
C ARG A 76 -0.20 2.90 4.77
N PRO A 77 -0.68 1.68 5.05
CA PRO A 77 -0.77 0.61 4.05
C PRO A 77 -1.63 1.00 2.84
N ALA A 78 -1.27 0.46 1.66
CA ALA A 78 -1.95 0.69 0.38
C ALA A 78 -2.04 -0.63 -0.43
N PRO A 79 -2.90 -1.58 -0.04
CA PRO A 79 -2.90 -2.93 -0.61
C PRO A 79 -3.48 -3.00 -2.03
N THR A 80 -4.30 -2.04 -2.44
CA THR A 80 -4.98 -2.01 -3.75
C THR A 80 -4.43 -0.90 -4.65
N LYS A 81 -4.73 -0.97 -5.96
CA LYS A 81 -4.37 0.10 -6.92
C LYS A 81 -5.05 1.43 -6.51
N ALA A 82 -6.33 1.39 -6.14
CA ALA A 82 -7.06 2.54 -5.63
C ALA A 82 -6.47 3.12 -4.33
N ALA A 83 -6.03 2.26 -3.39
CA ALA A 83 -5.38 2.73 -2.18
C ALA A 83 -4.03 3.41 -2.48
N LEU A 84 -3.26 2.89 -3.45
CA LEU A 84 -2.03 3.53 -3.92
C LEU A 84 -2.32 4.89 -4.58
N PHE A 85 -3.41 5.00 -5.35
CA PHE A 85 -3.85 6.27 -5.93
C PHE A 85 -4.14 7.31 -4.85
N ALA A 86 -4.96 6.95 -3.86
CA ALA A 86 -5.29 7.83 -2.74
C ALA A 86 -4.03 8.29 -1.98
N ARG A 87 -3.04 7.40 -1.80
CA ARG A 87 -1.75 7.78 -1.20
C ARG A 87 -0.93 8.69 -2.11
N ALA A 88 -0.92 8.45 -3.42
CA ALA A 88 -0.21 9.29 -4.37
C ALA A 88 -0.73 10.73 -4.36
N VAL A 89 -2.05 10.90 -4.29
CA VAL A 89 -2.69 12.22 -4.14
C VAL A 89 -2.34 12.86 -2.79
N GLN A 90 -2.50 12.13 -1.68
CA GLN A 90 -2.17 12.63 -0.33
C GLN A 90 -0.70 13.05 -0.19
N ASP A 91 0.19 12.38 -0.90
CA ASP A 91 1.62 12.60 -0.84
C ASP A 91 2.12 13.59 -1.90
N GLY A 92 1.23 14.12 -2.76
CA GLY A 92 1.55 15.10 -3.79
C GLY A 92 2.40 14.55 -4.94
N TYR A 93 2.31 13.24 -5.22
CA TYR A 93 2.92 12.67 -6.43
C TYR A 93 2.07 12.90 -7.67
N THR A 94 0.79 13.24 -7.50
CA THR A 94 -0.15 13.60 -8.56
C THR A 94 -1.35 14.34 -7.94
N THR A 95 -2.18 14.99 -8.75
CA THR A 95 -3.45 15.60 -8.31
C THR A 95 -4.63 14.89 -8.93
N LEU A 96 -5.87 15.23 -8.55
CA LEU A 96 -7.06 14.67 -9.21
C LEU A 96 -7.26 15.23 -10.62
N ASP A 97 -6.84 16.48 -10.87
CA ASP A 97 -7.02 17.16 -12.15
C ASP A 97 -6.15 16.57 -13.29
N GLU A 98 -5.16 15.74 -12.94
CA GLU A 98 -4.23 15.08 -13.88
C GLU A 98 -4.75 13.72 -14.41
N TRP A 99 -5.97 13.30 -14.03
CA TRP A 99 -6.57 11.98 -14.33
C TRP A 99 -7.99 12.09 -14.86
#